data_AF-A0A9E6AZ48-F1
#
_entry.id   AF-A0A9E6AZ48-F1
#
_cell.length_a   1.000
_cell.length_b   1.000
_cell.length_c   1.000
_cell.angle_alpha   90.00
_cell.angle_beta   90.00
_cell.angle_gamma   90.00
#
_symmetry.space_group_name_H-M   'P 1'
#
loop_
_entity.id
_entity.type
_entity.pdbx_description
1 polymer ?
#
loop_
_entity_poly.entity_id
_entity_poly.type
_entity_poly.pdbx_seq_one_letter_code
_entity_poly.pdbx_strand_id
1 'polypeptide(L)'
;MLKPALIILSLLSLLFIFMLTGFTSKGYILKTQLTLNDVSAGPSEIFLGNGETSEFPVTSQEFNYIRYTLSENQQQVDVTAQLIFRQGDFRNTSTLPSFSVLPDGQEASMEYRAEENGPNIHWTVSVAPSE
;
A
#
# COMPACT_ATOMS: atom_id res chain seq x y z
N MET A 1 -37.19 -7.64 -35.86
CA MET A 1 -37.48 -8.46 -34.66
C MET A 1 -36.23 -9.23 -34.31
N LEU A 2 -35.61 -8.98 -33.14
CA LEU A 2 -34.47 -9.77 -32.70
C LEU A 2 -34.95 -11.20 -32.36
N LYS A 3 -34.20 -12.22 -32.78
CA LYS A 3 -34.53 -13.61 -32.42
C LYS A 3 -34.36 -13.80 -30.90
N PRO A 4 -35.26 -14.52 -30.21
CA PRO A 4 -35.19 -14.73 -28.77
C PRO A 4 -33.83 -15.26 -28.28
N ALA A 5 -33.20 -16.13 -29.08
CA ALA A 5 -31.89 -16.69 -28.79
C ALA A 5 -30.77 -15.62 -28.71
N LEU A 6 -30.83 -14.56 -29.52
CA LEU A 6 -29.84 -13.46 -29.50
C LEU A 6 -30.00 -12.61 -28.24
N ILE A 7 -31.23 -12.42 -27.77
CA ILE A 7 -31.52 -11.67 -26.54
C ILE A 7 -30.97 -12.43 -25.32
N ILE A 8 -31.19 -13.75 -25.26
CA ILE A 8 -30.68 -14.61 -24.19
C ILE A 8 -29.15 -14.61 -24.16
N LEU A 9 -28.49 -14.72 -25.32
CA LEU A 9 -27.03 -14.72 -25.40
C LEU A 9 -26.42 -13.39 -24.94
N SER A 10 -27.02 -12.26 -25.34
CA SER A 10 -26.60 -10.93 -24.86
C SER A 10 -26.77 -10.79 -23.34
N LEU A 11 -27.89 -11.23 -22.77
CA LEU A 11 -28.12 -11.19 -21.33
C LEU A 11 -27.11 -12.03 -20.54
N LEU A 12 -26.79 -13.25 -21.02
CA LEU A 12 -25.77 -14.11 -20.41
C LEU A 12 -24.38 -13.49 -20.49
N SER A 13 -24.01 -12.89 -21.62
CA SER A 13 -22.72 -12.20 -21.76
C SER A 13 -22.62 -10.98 -20.83
N LEU A 14 -23.71 -10.23 -20.67
CA LEU A 14 -23.76 -9.09 -19.75
C LEU A 14 -23.62 -9.55 -18.30
N LEU A 15 -24.32 -10.63 -17.93
CA LEU A 15 -24.25 -11.20 -16.58
C LEU A 15 -22.85 -11.76 -16.27
N PHE A 16 -22.18 -12.34 -17.26
CA PHE A 16 -20.79 -12.79 -17.15
C PHE A 16 -19.81 -11.62 -16.95
N ILE A 17 -20.02 -10.51 -17.65
CA ILE A 17 -19.25 -9.27 -17.45
C ILE A 17 -19.48 -8.70 -16.03
N PHE A 18 -20.73 -8.68 -15.55
CA PHE A 18 -21.04 -8.23 -14.19
C PHE A 18 -20.39 -9.12 -13.11
N MET A 19 -20.37 -10.43 -13.30
CA MET A 19 -19.68 -11.39 -12.41
C MET A 19 -18.16 -11.18 -12.40
N LEU A 20 -17.56 -10.78 -13.52
CA LEU A 20 -16.13 -10.44 -13.60
C LEU A 20 -15.80 -9.09 -12.94
N THR A 21 -16.74 -8.15 -12.88
CA THR A 21 -16.54 -6.85 -12.22
C THR A 21 -16.78 -6.87 -10.71
N GLY A 22 -17.26 -8.00 -10.16
CA GLY A 22 -17.33 -8.25 -8.72
C GLY A 22 -15.95 -8.56 -8.11
N PHE A 23 -14.92 -7.80 -8.44
CA PHE A 23 -13.66 -7.84 -7.71
C PHE A 23 -13.91 -7.18 -6.34
N THR A 24 -14.17 -8.00 -5.33
CA THR A 24 -14.03 -7.56 -3.94
C THR A 24 -12.58 -7.11 -3.77
N SER A 25 -12.33 -5.83 -3.51
CA SER A 25 -10.97 -5.39 -3.19
C SER A 25 -10.55 -6.11 -1.93
N LYS A 26 -9.59 -7.04 -2.04
CA LYS A 26 -9.02 -7.68 -0.85
C LYS A 26 -8.41 -6.59 0.02
N GLY A 27 -8.83 -6.54 1.27
CA GLY A 27 -8.24 -5.67 2.27
C GLY A 27 -7.11 -6.38 3.00
N TYR A 28 -6.18 -5.60 3.51
CA TYR A 28 -5.04 -6.06 4.28
C TYR A 28 -4.86 -5.19 5.52
N ILE A 29 -4.38 -5.83 6.59
CA ILE A 29 -3.82 -5.18 7.76
C ILE A 29 -2.32 -5.13 7.56
N LEU A 30 -1.78 -3.93 7.37
CA LEU A 30 -0.36 -3.64 7.37
C LEU A 30 0.06 -3.23 8.79
N LYS A 31 0.86 -4.09 9.44
CA LYS A 31 1.61 -3.73 10.64
C LYS A 31 2.95 -3.18 10.20
N THR A 32 3.31 -2.00 10.68
CA THR A 32 4.52 -1.30 10.25
C THR A 32 5.17 -0.60 11.43
N GLN A 33 6.49 -0.63 11.48
CA GLN A 33 7.27 0.16 12.42
C GLN A 33 8.40 0.80 11.66
N LEU A 34 8.28 2.10 11.40
CA LEU A 34 9.33 2.90 10.78
C LEU A 34 9.95 3.81 11.83
N THR A 35 11.27 3.81 11.94
CA THR A 35 12.01 4.79 12.72
C THR A 35 12.95 5.60 11.82
N LEU A 36 13.04 6.89 12.10
CA LEU A 36 13.98 7.84 11.50
C LEU A 36 14.89 8.35 12.62
N ASN A 37 16.18 8.00 12.60
CA ASN A 37 17.11 8.26 13.71
C ASN A 37 16.54 7.81 15.07
N ASP A 38 16.06 6.56 15.12
CA ASP A 38 15.45 5.93 16.31
C ASP A 38 14.12 6.54 16.78
N VAL A 39 13.58 7.53 16.06
CA VAL A 39 12.27 8.13 16.36
C VAL A 39 11.20 7.51 15.48
N SER A 40 10.14 6.97 16.08
CA SER A 40 9.01 6.38 15.36
C SER A 40 8.33 7.40 14.44
N ALA A 41 8.08 7.00 13.19
CA ALA A 41 7.47 7.81 12.15
C ALA A 41 6.20 7.13 11.60
N GLY A 42 5.05 7.73 11.88
CA GLY A 42 3.76 7.28 11.37
C GLY A 42 3.03 6.27 12.27
N PRO A 43 1.92 5.70 11.78
CA PRO A 43 1.12 4.72 12.52
C PRO A 43 1.82 3.36 12.61
N SER A 44 1.40 2.53 13.57
CA SER A 44 1.88 1.16 13.74
C SER A 44 1.06 0.11 12.99
N GLU A 45 -0.19 0.43 12.65
CA GLU A 45 -1.14 -0.46 12.00
C GLU A 45 -2.02 0.35 11.04
N ILE A 46 -2.26 -0.20 9.84
CA ILE A 46 -2.99 0.47 8.77
C ILE A 46 -3.86 -0.56 8.04
N PHE A 47 -5.11 -0.20 7.78
CA PHE A 47 -5.99 -0.97 6.90
C PHE A 47 -5.89 -0.40 5.49
N LEU A 48 -5.52 -1.25 4.52
CA LEU A 48 -5.37 -0.86 3.11
C LEU A 48 -6.01 -1.91 2.21
N GLY A 49 -6.83 -1.46 1.26
CA GLY A 49 -7.26 -2.27 0.12
C GLY A 49 -6.11 -2.52 -0.86
N ASN A 50 -6.24 -3.58 -1.66
CA ASN A 50 -5.34 -3.81 -2.79
C ASN A 50 -5.32 -2.60 -3.75
N GLY A 51 -4.14 -2.02 -3.97
CA GLY A 51 -3.92 -0.85 -4.82
C GLY A 51 -4.16 0.48 -4.12
N GLU A 52 -4.48 0.47 -2.82
CA GLU A 52 -4.73 1.67 -2.04
C GLU A 52 -3.46 2.32 -1.51
N THR A 53 -3.61 3.59 -1.17
CA THR A 53 -2.57 4.43 -0.60
C THR A 53 -3.14 5.24 0.54
N SER A 54 -2.44 5.29 1.67
CA SER A 54 -2.79 6.13 2.82
C SER A 54 -1.62 7.02 3.22
N GLU A 55 -1.93 8.26 3.60
CA GLU A 55 -0.96 9.29 4.00
C GLU A 55 -1.22 9.73 5.44
N PHE A 56 -0.17 9.81 6.25
CA PHE A 56 -0.21 10.12 7.67
C PHE A 56 0.75 11.26 8.00
N PRO A 57 0.37 12.21 8.87
CA PRO A 57 1.29 13.22 9.35
C PRO A 57 2.39 12.57 10.21
N VAL A 58 3.61 13.10 10.12
CA VAL A 58 4.73 12.71 10.98
C VAL A 58 5.36 13.91 11.64
N THR A 59 5.87 13.75 12.86
CA THR A 59 6.57 14.79 13.60
C THR A 59 8.07 14.68 13.31
N SER A 60 8.51 15.20 12.17
CA SER A 60 9.93 15.32 11.81
C SER A 60 10.19 16.69 11.15
N GLN A 61 11.43 17.18 11.29
CA GLN A 61 11.86 18.43 10.64
C GLN A 61 12.17 18.21 9.15
N GLU A 62 12.56 17.00 8.78
CA GLU A 62 12.97 16.64 7.41
C GLU A 62 11.78 16.17 6.57
N PHE A 63 10.76 15.60 7.21
CA PHE A 63 9.56 15.08 6.58
C PHE A 63 8.35 15.37 7.47
N ASN A 64 7.22 15.70 6.87
CA ASN A 64 5.98 15.99 7.61
C ASN A 64 4.80 15.09 7.23
N TYR A 65 4.97 14.25 6.21
CA TYR A 65 4.06 13.14 5.93
C TYR A 65 4.82 11.86 5.62
N ILE A 66 4.19 10.74 5.93
CA ILE A 66 4.52 9.43 5.37
C ILE A 66 3.34 8.89 4.58
N ARG A 67 3.63 8.26 3.46
CA ARG A 67 2.62 7.61 2.62
C ARG A 67 2.96 6.13 2.47
N TYR A 68 2.00 5.27 2.73
CA TYR A 68 2.09 3.84 2.49
C TYR A 68 1.21 3.45 1.32
N THR A 69 1.73 2.62 0.42
CA THR A 69 0.98 2.02 -0.68
C THR A 69 1.15 0.52 -0.63
N LEU A 70 0.04 -0.18 -0.84
CA LEU A 70 -0.03 -1.64 -0.83
C LEU A 70 -0.64 -2.13 -2.14
N SER A 71 0.02 -3.09 -2.80
CA SER A 71 -0.53 -3.76 -3.98
C SER A 71 -0.27 -5.26 -3.94
N GLU A 72 -1.29 -6.05 -4.26
CA GLU A 72 -1.16 -7.49 -4.45
C GLU A 72 -0.69 -7.79 -5.87
N ASN A 73 0.39 -8.56 -5.98
CA ASN A 73 0.85 -9.14 -7.24
C ASN A 73 0.93 -10.66 -7.11
N GLN A 74 0.03 -11.35 -7.81
CA GLN A 74 -0.21 -12.80 -7.73
C GLN A 74 -0.62 -13.27 -6.33
N GLN A 75 0.35 -13.52 -5.45
CA GLN A 75 0.17 -14.03 -4.08
C GLN A 75 1.04 -13.29 -3.06
N GLN A 76 1.83 -12.32 -3.54
CA GLN A 76 2.67 -11.47 -2.70
C GLN A 76 2.02 -10.09 -2.62
N VAL A 77 2.28 -9.43 -1.52
CA VAL A 77 1.90 -8.05 -1.28
C VAL A 77 3.14 -7.19 -1.31
N ASP A 78 3.15 -6.27 -2.26
CA ASP A 78 4.17 -5.23 -2.37
C ASP A 78 3.78 -4.06 -1.46
N VAL A 79 4.66 -3.74 -0.52
CA VAL A 79 4.50 -2.61 0.41
C VAL A 79 5.57 -1.58 0.11
N THR A 80 5.14 -0.35 -0.12
CA THR A 80 6.04 0.80 -0.33
C THR A 80 5.73 1.91 0.64
N ALA A 81 6.76 2.66 1.02
CA ALA A 81 6.65 3.84 1.85
C ALA A 81 7.34 5.03 1.19
N GLN A 82 6.74 6.20 1.30
CA GLN A 82 7.30 7.47 0.83
C GLN A 82 7.34 8.48 1.97
N LEU A 83 8.52 9.04 2.22
CA LEU A 83 8.72 10.16 3.11
C LEU A 83 8.52 11.45 2.34
N ILE A 84 7.64 12.33 2.83
CA ILE A 84 7.20 13.52 2.11
C ILE A 84 7.44 14.75 2.99
N PHE A 85 8.08 15.76 2.41
CA PHE A 85 8.12 17.11 2.95
C PHE A 85 7.24 18.01 2.09
N ARG A 86 6.29 18.72 2.70
CA ARG A 86 5.41 19.67 2.02
C ARG A 86 5.35 21.01 2.76
N GLN A 87 5.61 22.12 2.08
CA GLN A 87 5.49 23.46 2.64
C GLN A 87 4.98 24.44 1.57
N GLY A 88 3.72 24.87 1.68
CA GLY A 88 3.06 25.60 0.59
C GLY A 88 3.03 24.75 -0.68
N ASP A 89 3.54 25.30 -1.78
CA ASP A 89 3.64 24.61 -3.07
C ASP A 89 4.89 23.72 -3.18
N PHE A 90 5.84 23.84 -2.24
CA PHE A 90 7.05 23.00 -2.25
C PHE A 90 6.71 21.59 -1.78
N ARG A 91 7.13 20.59 -2.56
CA ARG A 91 7.00 19.17 -2.24
C ARG A 91 8.28 18.42 -2.60
N ASN A 92 8.85 17.73 -1.62
CA ASN A 92 9.91 16.74 -1.81
C ASN A 92 9.40 15.35 -1.40
N THR A 93 9.83 14.30 -2.10
CA THR A 93 9.39 12.93 -1.84
C THR A 93 10.57 11.98 -1.98
N SER A 94 10.86 11.23 -0.93
CA SER A 94 11.85 10.17 -0.90
C SER A 94 11.14 8.83 -0.78
N THR A 95 11.37 7.93 -1.75
CA THR A 95 10.76 6.61 -1.76
C THR A 95 11.71 5.62 -1.09
N LEU A 96 11.22 4.90 -0.09
CA LEU A 96 11.96 3.86 0.58
C LEU A 96 12.01 2.59 -0.30
N PRO A 97 13.06 1.75 -0.16
CA PRO A 97 13.05 0.40 -0.73
C PRO A 97 11.76 -0.35 -0.37
N SER A 98 11.22 -1.11 -1.33
CA SER A 98 9.96 -1.82 -1.17
C SER A 98 10.14 -3.20 -0.53
N PHE A 99 9.09 -3.69 0.13
CA PHE A 99 8.98 -5.09 0.53
C PHE A 99 8.03 -5.83 -0.39
N SER A 100 8.34 -7.09 -0.69
CA SER A 100 7.39 -8.05 -1.28
C SER A 100 7.25 -9.20 -0.29
N VAL A 101 6.11 -9.31 0.37
CA VAL A 101 5.86 -10.26 1.46
C VAL A 101 4.66 -11.15 1.18
N LEU A 102 4.63 -12.34 1.79
CA LEU A 102 3.41 -13.14 1.82
C LEU A 102 2.43 -12.52 2.82
N PRO A 103 1.12 -12.48 2.52
CA PRO A 103 0.12 -11.98 3.45
C PRO A 103 -0.24 -13.06 4.49
N ASP A 104 0.75 -13.58 5.21
CA ASP A 104 0.61 -14.61 6.25
C ASP A 104 1.00 -14.09 7.65
N GLY A 105 1.31 -12.80 7.76
CA GLY A 105 1.77 -12.15 8.98
C GLY A 105 3.27 -12.25 9.21
N GLN A 106 4.05 -12.85 8.30
CA GLN A 106 5.51 -12.88 8.42
C GLN A 106 6.08 -11.46 8.41
N GLU A 107 7.00 -11.21 9.35
CA GLU A 107 7.72 -9.95 9.44
C GLU A 107 8.90 -9.91 8.46
N ALA A 108 9.06 -8.76 7.83
CA ALA A 108 10.23 -8.38 7.06
C ALA A 108 10.76 -7.04 7.58
N SER A 109 12.08 -6.88 7.62
CA SER A 109 12.69 -5.64 8.08
C SER A 109 13.87 -5.24 7.20
N MET A 110 14.20 -3.95 7.24
CA MET A 110 15.35 -3.39 6.56
C MET A 110 15.96 -2.26 7.39
N GLU A 111 17.26 -2.08 7.21
CA GLU A 111 17.98 -0.87 7.62
C GLU A 111 18.55 -0.19 6.39
N TYR A 112 18.32 1.11 6.29
CA TYR A 112 18.66 1.89 5.11
C TYR A 112 19.20 3.26 5.50
N ARG A 113 20.26 3.70 4.84
CA ARG A 113 20.77 5.06 4.88
C ARG A 113 21.00 5.50 3.44
N ALA A 114 20.17 6.42 2.95
CA ALA A 114 20.19 6.86 1.56
C ALA A 114 21.44 7.67 1.21
N GLU A 115 21.87 8.51 2.14
CA GLU A 115 22.92 9.50 1.95
C GLU A 115 23.77 9.61 3.22
N GLU A 116 25.02 10.07 3.08
CA GLU A 116 25.97 10.18 4.20
C GLU A 116 25.42 11.00 5.38
N ASN A 117 24.62 12.03 5.08
CA ASN A 117 23.97 12.91 6.05
C ASN A 117 22.44 12.68 6.19
N GLY A 118 21.90 11.63 5.58
CA GLY A 118 20.47 11.30 5.69
C GLY A 118 20.14 10.59 7.01
N PRO A 119 18.84 10.49 7.36
CA PRO A 119 18.45 9.77 8.57
C PRO A 119 18.78 8.29 8.45
N ASN A 120 19.11 7.68 9.59
CA ASN A 120 19.09 6.23 9.73
C ASN A 120 17.64 5.77 9.71
N ILE A 121 17.32 4.90 8.76
CA ILE A 121 15.98 4.36 8.58
C ILE A 121 15.99 2.90 9.00
N HIS A 122 15.17 2.54 9.99
CA HIS A 122 14.83 1.15 10.27
C HIS A 122 13.35 0.97 10.00
N TRP A 123 13.00 0.01 9.14
CA TRP A 123 11.61 -0.23 8.76
C TRP A 123 11.28 -1.71 8.86
N THR A 124 10.27 -2.04 9.65
CA THR A 124 9.71 -3.39 9.77
C THR A 124 8.27 -3.37 9.26
N VAL A 125 7.88 -4.40 8.52
CA VAL A 125 6.52 -4.61 8.01
C VAL A 125 6.06 -6.03 8.22
N SER A 126 4.76 -6.21 8.38
CA SER A 126 4.05 -7.47 8.30
C SER A 126 2.67 -7.21 7.71
N VAL A 127 2.19 -8.15 6.89
CA VAL A 127 0.89 -8.02 6.21
C VAL A 127 0.07 -9.27 6.48
N ALA A 128 -1.21 -9.07 6.81
CA ALA A 128 -2.22 -10.13 6.89
C ALA A 128 -3.51 -9.68 6.18
N PRO A 129 -4.35 -10.60 5.69
CA PRO A 129 -5.66 -10.24 5.13
C PRO A 129 -6.53 -9.60 6.20
N SER A 130 -7.30 -8.56 5.84
CA SER A 130 -8.40 -8.08 6.70
C SER A 130 -9.57 -9.04 6.53
N GLU A 131 -10.15 -9.52 7.64
CA GLU A 131 -11.28 -10.46 7.66
C GLU A 131 -12.45 -10.08 6.73
#